data_AF-A0A535P5Q9-F1
#
_entry.id   AF-A0A535P5Q9-F1
#
_cell.length_a   1.000
_cell.length_b   1.000
_cell.length_c   1.000
_cell.angle_alpha   90.00
_cell.angle_beta   90.00
_cell.angle_gamma   90.00
#
_symmetry.space_group_name_H-M   'P 1'
#
loop_
_entity.id
_entity.type
_entity.pdbx_description
1 polymer ?
#
loop_
_entity_poly.entity_id
_entity_poly.type
_entity_poly.pdbx_seq_one_letter_code
_entity_poly.pdbx_strand_id
1 'polypeptide(L)'
;MDESSEKLLKEQSSERPGEPPPIEGSVSTTIDYSLRLRNTPPPSAGQLVAVAVAAAVYTILSWLSASLLSSGIPVVSFLFVAIGFGIPFALWFGGWAFVIAYIGNFVGAGLLVGTPLLVALPFGTVDLIQLGLPMILYRLLAKRFGVSPIGKDVFTVRGFIFFLLCAVLPNNIIGGL
;
A
#
# COMPACT_ATOMS: atom_id res chain seq x y z
N MET A 1 13.95 39.64 51.42
CA MET A 1 13.17 39.39 50.19
C MET A 1 11.74 39.77 50.55
N ASP A 2 11.22 40.80 49.90
CA ASP A 2 10.02 41.53 50.35
C ASP A 2 8.75 40.83 49.88
N GLU A 3 7.67 40.88 50.66
CA GLU A 3 6.41 40.13 50.47
C GLU A 3 5.73 40.49 49.12
N SER A 4 6.01 41.69 48.62
CA SER A 4 5.58 42.17 47.30
C SER A 4 6.23 41.40 46.14
N SER A 5 7.49 40.97 46.30
CA SER A 5 8.20 40.17 45.30
C SER A 5 7.69 38.73 45.22
N GLU A 6 7.21 38.16 46.33
CA GLU A 6 6.57 36.84 46.34
C GLU A 6 5.20 36.84 45.65
N LYS A 7 4.42 37.92 45.80
CA LYS A 7 3.13 38.05 45.10
C LYS A 7 3.31 38.20 43.59
N LEU A 8 4.28 38.98 43.15
CA LEU A 8 4.61 39.14 41.72
C LEU A 8 5.12 37.83 41.08
N LEU A 9 5.91 37.04 41.82
CA LEU A 9 6.36 35.71 41.37
C LEU A 9 5.22 34.69 41.32
N LYS A 10 4.23 34.79 42.23
CA LYS A 10 3.03 33.94 42.20
C LYS A 10 2.09 34.30 41.05
N GLU A 11 1.85 35.58 40.79
CA GLU A 11 1.02 36.03 39.67
C GLU A 11 1.64 35.69 38.31
N GLN A 12 2.95 35.87 38.12
CA GLN A 12 3.61 35.49 36.86
C GLN A 12 3.65 33.98 36.60
N SER A 13 3.50 33.15 37.64
CA SER A 13 3.49 31.68 37.48
C SER A 13 2.14 31.12 37.01
N SER A 14 1.07 31.93 37.08
CA SER A 14 -0.31 31.54 36.76
C SER A 14 -0.70 31.79 35.30
N GLU A 15 0.14 32.45 34.51
CA GLU A 15 -0.16 32.89 33.15
C GLU A 15 0.70 32.16 32.10
N ARG A 16 0.95 30.86 32.30
CA ARG A 16 1.33 30.02 31.15
C ARG A 16 0.09 29.91 30.28
N PRO A 17 0.12 30.37 29.02
CA PRO A 17 -0.96 30.09 28.08
C PRO A 17 -1.17 28.59 28.10
N GLY A 18 -2.40 28.18 28.44
CA GLY A 18 -2.76 26.78 28.60
C GLY A 18 -2.23 26.01 27.40
N GLU A 19 -1.54 24.90 27.68
CA GLU A 19 -1.17 23.90 26.71
C GLU A 19 -2.37 23.75 25.75
N PRO A 20 -2.19 23.96 24.43
CA PRO A 20 -3.30 23.81 23.49
C PRO A 20 -3.94 22.45 23.74
N PRO A 21 -5.29 22.36 23.76
CA PRO A 21 -5.96 21.12 24.09
C PRO A 21 -5.35 20.01 23.21
N PRO A 22 -5.00 18.86 23.81
CA PRO A 22 -4.33 17.80 23.08
C PRO A 22 -5.17 17.50 21.85
N ILE A 23 -4.60 17.75 20.67
CA ILE A 23 -5.25 17.48 19.40
C ILE A 23 -5.54 15.98 19.42
N GLU A 24 -6.82 15.60 19.52
CA GLU A 24 -7.27 14.20 19.59
C GLU A 24 -6.78 13.34 18.40
N GLY A 25 -6.17 13.96 17.39
CA GLY A 25 -5.50 13.30 16.27
C GLY A 25 -4.05 12.84 16.51
N SER A 26 -3.46 13.09 17.68
CA SER A 26 -2.07 12.70 18.01
C SER A 26 -1.97 11.37 18.79
N VAL A 27 -3.03 10.57 18.86
CA VAL A 27 -2.82 9.14 19.07
C VAL A 27 -2.18 8.67 17.78
N SER A 28 -0.91 8.26 17.83
CA SER A 28 -0.27 7.53 16.75
C SER A 28 -1.24 6.44 16.31
N THR A 29 -1.98 6.70 15.22
CA THR A 29 -2.93 5.77 14.65
C THR A 29 -2.07 4.66 14.08
N THR A 30 -1.66 3.74 14.94
CA THR A 30 -1.08 2.48 14.55
C THR A 30 -2.25 1.74 13.93
N ILE A 31 -2.50 1.99 12.64
CA ILE A 31 -3.56 1.33 11.91
C ILE A 31 -3.17 -0.14 11.89
N ASP A 32 -3.83 -0.90 12.75
CA ASP A 32 -3.59 -2.32 12.92
C ASP A 32 -4.38 -3.09 11.86
N TYR A 33 -3.77 -3.29 10.70
CA TYR A 33 -4.38 -4.03 9.61
C TYR A 33 -4.47 -5.52 9.97
N SER A 34 -5.66 -5.97 10.37
CA SER A 34 -5.95 -7.37 10.60
C SER A 34 -6.47 -8.05 9.33
N LEU A 35 -6.24 -9.36 9.20
CA LEU A 35 -6.83 -10.20 8.14
C LEU A 35 -8.30 -10.60 8.42
N ARG A 36 -8.88 -10.11 9.52
CA ARG A 36 -10.25 -10.48 9.92
C ARG A 36 -11.28 -9.72 9.07
N LEU A 37 -12.03 -10.47 8.27
CA LEU A 37 -13.18 -10.01 7.47
C LEU A 37 -14.49 -9.94 8.28
N ARG A 38 -14.46 -10.27 9.58
CA ARG A 38 -15.68 -10.39 10.40
C ARG A 38 -16.10 -9.00 10.91
N ASN A 39 -17.33 -8.60 10.59
CA ASN A 39 -17.98 -7.34 10.99
C ASN A 39 -17.44 -6.05 10.34
N THR A 40 -16.84 -6.12 9.14
CA THR A 40 -16.49 -4.90 8.41
C THR A 40 -17.75 -4.26 7.82
N PRO A 41 -18.06 -2.99 8.12
CA PRO A 41 -19.16 -2.29 7.46
C PRO A 41 -18.94 -2.27 5.93
N PRO A 42 -20.02 -2.22 5.13
CA PRO A 42 -19.91 -2.12 3.68
C PRO A 42 -19.04 -0.92 3.28
N PRO A 43 -18.27 -1.03 2.19
CA PRO A 43 -17.34 0.02 1.79
C PRO A 43 -18.10 1.33 1.53
N SER A 44 -17.55 2.44 2.01
CA SER A 44 -18.14 3.76 1.77
C SER A 44 -18.04 4.13 0.30
N ALA A 45 -18.91 5.04 -0.17
CA ALA A 45 -18.84 5.55 -1.54
C ALA A 45 -17.45 6.13 -1.87
N GLY A 46 -16.83 6.85 -0.92
CA GLY A 46 -15.47 7.37 -1.09
C GLY A 46 -14.41 6.28 -1.25
N GLN A 47 -14.53 5.16 -0.53
CA GLN A 47 -13.64 4.02 -0.71
C GLN A 47 -13.82 3.36 -2.08
N LEU A 48 -15.06 3.21 -2.54
CA LEU A 48 -15.34 2.67 -3.88
C LEU A 48 -14.75 3.56 -4.98
N VAL A 49 -14.89 4.88 -4.84
CA VAL A 49 -14.28 5.84 -5.79
C VAL A 49 -12.76 5.73 -5.76
N ALA A 50 -12.14 5.65 -4.57
CA ALA A 50 -10.69 5.47 -4.46
C ALA A 50 -10.20 4.16 -5.10
N VAL A 51 -10.94 3.06 -4.89
CA VAL A 51 -10.67 1.76 -5.53
C VAL A 51 -10.82 1.85 -7.05
N ALA A 52 -11.86 2.52 -7.55
CA ALA A 52 -12.07 2.71 -8.99
C ALA A 52 -10.96 3.53 -9.64
N VAL A 53 -10.54 4.63 -8.99
CA VAL A 53 -9.40 5.45 -9.44
C VAL A 53 -8.11 4.65 -9.42
N ALA A 54 -7.85 3.89 -8.35
CA ALA A 54 -6.67 3.02 -8.28
C ALA A 54 -6.68 1.94 -9.37
N ALA A 55 -7.83 1.33 -9.67
CA ALA A 55 -8.00 0.39 -10.77
C ALA A 55 -7.71 1.04 -12.14
N ALA A 56 -8.21 2.26 -12.37
CA ALA A 56 -7.93 3.00 -13.60
C ALA A 56 -6.43 3.30 -13.76
N VAL A 57 -5.77 3.77 -12.69
CA VAL A 57 -4.32 4.03 -12.69
C VAL A 57 -3.55 2.74 -12.95
N TYR A 58 -3.90 1.64 -12.26
CA TYR A 58 -3.25 0.34 -12.47
C TYR A 58 -3.43 -0.15 -13.90
N THR A 59 -4.62 -0.01 -14.47
CA THR A 59 -4.91 -0.37 -15.87
C THR A 59 -3.97 0.35 -16.85
N ILE A 60 -3.80 1.67 -16.68
CA ILE A 60 -2.92 2.48 -17.54
C ILE A 60 -1.47 2.02 -17.38
N LEU A 61 -1.02 1.78 -16.15
CA LEU A 61 0.35 1.32 -15.89
C LEU A 61 0.61 -0.07 -16.48
N SER A 62 -0.35 -1.00 -16.36
CA SER A 62 -0.27 -2.35 -16.93
C SER A 62 -0.24 -2.31 -18.45
N TRP A 63 -1.12 -1.50 -19.06
CA TRP A 63 -1.13 -1.28 -20.50
C TRP A 63 0.18 -0.69 -21.01
N LEU A 64 0.70 0.35 -20.33
CA LEU A 64 1.96 1.00 -20.68
C LEU A 64 3.14 0.01 -20.60
N SER A 65 3.16 -0.81 -19.54
CA SER A 65 4.19 -1.83 -19.35
C SER A 65 4.17 -2.88 -20.46
N ALA A 66 2.98 -3.42 -20.75
CA ALA A 66 2.80 -4.45 -21.77
C ALA A 66 3.03 -3.94 -23.20
N SER A 67 2.78 -2.66 -23.46
CA SER A 67 2.90 -2.06 -24.79
C SER A 67 4.29 -1.50 -25.07
N LEU A 68 4.88 -0.75 -24.14
CA LEU A 68 6.17 -0.06 -24.35
C LEU A 68 7.38 -0.88 -23.92
N LEU A 69 7.22 -1.78 -22.96
CA LEU A 69 8.30 -2.57 -22.37
C LEU A 69 8.15 -4.06 -22.69
N SER A 70 7.43 -4.38 -23.77
CA SER A 70 7.21 -5.74 -24.25
C SER A 70 8.55 -6.43 -24.57
N SER A 71 8.67 -7.70 -24.17
CA SER A 71 9.81 -8.54 -24.55
C SER A 71 9.66 -9.19 -25.93
N GLY A 72 8.61 -8.84 -26.68
CA GLY A 72 8.24 -9.49 -27.94
C GLY A 72 7.49 -10.81 -27.74
N ILE A 73 7.45 -11.33 -26.51
CA ILE A 73 6.56 -12.41 -26.10
C ILE A 73 5.26 -11.76 -25.62
N PRO A 74 4.08 -12.20 -26.14
CA PRO A 74 2.81 -11.69 -25.67
C PRO A 74 2.74 -11.78 -24.15
N VAL A 75 2.27 -10.71 -23.51
CA VAL A 75 1.97 -10.71 -22.07
C VAL A 75 3.21 -10.67 -21.15
N VAL A 76 4.42 -10.77 -21.68
CA VAL A 76 5.68 -10.65 -20.93
C VAL A 76 6.36 -9.32 -21.24
N SER A 77 6.79 -8.61 -20.19
CA SER A 77 7.52 -7.36 -20.30
C SER A 77 8.86 -7.47 -19.60
N PHE A 78 9.90 -6.80 -20.14
CA PHE A 78 11.21 -6.70 -19.48
C PHE A 78 11.11 -6.02 -18.12
N LEU A 79 10.22 -5.05 -18.02
CA LEU A 79 9.93 -4.34 -16.79
C LEU A 79 8.44 -4.07 -16.73
N PHE A 80 7.78 -4.63 -15.73
CA PHE A 80 6.35 -4.44 -15.53
C PHE A 80 6.11 -3.43 -14.41
N VAL A 81 6.05 -2.15 -14.80
CA VAL A 81 6.01 -0.99 -13.88
C VAL A 81 4.79 -1.05 -12.96
N ALA A 82 3.69 -1.64 -13.41
CA ALA A 82 2.48 -1.78 -12.62
C ALA A 82 2.72 -2.55 -11.30
N ILE A 83 3.63 -3.54 -11.26
CA ILE A 83 3.95 -4.27 -10.00
C ILE A 83 4.55 -3.31 -8.95
N GLY A 84 5.40 -2.38 -9.38
CA GLY A 84 6.04 -1.41 -8.48
C GLY A 84 5.01 -0.55 -7.74
N PHE A 85 3.89 -0.22 -8.39
CA PHE A 85 2.76 0.49 -7.78
C PHE A 85 1.72 -0.44 -7.15
N GLY A 86 1.64 -1.68 -7.62
CA GLY A 86 0.74 -2.70 -7.10
C GLY A 86 1.05 -3.08 -5.66
N ILE A 87 2.32 -3.13 -5.27
CA ILE A 87 2.71 -3.45 -3.89
C ILE A 87 2.18 -2.38 -2.91
N PRO A 88 2.42 -1.07 -3.11
CA PRO A 88 1.77 -0.02 -2.34
C PRO A 88 0.24 -0.15 -2.33
N PHE A 89 -0.39 -0.42 -3.47
CA PHE A 89 -1.84 -0.61 -3.52
C PHE A 89 -2.30 -1.79 -2.66
N ALA A 90 -1.56 -2.89 -2.65
CA ALA A 90 -1.83 -4.04 -1.77
C ALA A 90 -1.72 -3.71 -0.29
N LEU A 91 -0.73 -2.90 0.09
CA LEU A 91 -0.57 -2.44 1.46
C LEU A 91 -1.68 -1.45 1.88
N TRP A 92 -2.11 -0.57 0.99
CA TRP A 92 -3.07 0.51 1.29
C TRP A 92 -4.53 0.08 1.18
N PHE A 93 -4.90 -0.58 0.09
CA PHE A 93 -6.29 -0.99 -0.20
C PHE A 93 -6.62 -2.38 0.36
N GLY A 94 -5.61 -3.10 0.83
CA GLY A 94 -5.79 -4.42 1.38
C GLY A 94 -6.39 -5.39 0.35
N GLY A 95 -7.42 -6.12 0.73
CA GLY A 95 -8.05 -7.10 -0.15
C GLY A 95 -8.60 -6.51 -1.46
N TRP A 96 -8.94 -5.21 -1.48
CA TRP A 96 -9.37 -4.54 -2.71
C TRP A 96 -8.28 -4.40 -3.76
N ALA A 97 -7.01 -4.49 -3.35
CA ALA A 97 -5.90 -4.48 -4.29
C ALA A 97 -5.91 -5.68 -5.24
N PHE A 98 -6.47 -6.82 -4.82
CA PHE A 98 -6.65 -7.98 -5.69
C PHE A 98 -7.62 -7.68 -6.83
N VAL A 99 -8.70 -6.96 -6.53
CA VAL A 99 -9.68 -6.53 -7.53
C VAL A 99 -9.06 -5.49 -8.47
N ILE A 100 -8.37 -4.50 -7.90
CA ILE A 100 -7.63 -3.47 -8.65
C ILE A 100 -6.64 -4.10 -9.63
N ALA A 101 -5.83 -5.03 -9.14
CA ALA A 101 -4.80 -5.67 -9.93
C ALA A 101 -5.37 -6.61 -10.97
N TYR A 102 -6.38 -7.43 -10.62
CA TYR A 102 -7.04 -8.31 -11.57
C TYR A 102 -7.64 -7.50 -12.73
N ILE A 103 -8.44 -6.48 -12.42
CA ILE A 103 -9.09 -5.65 -13.43
C ILE A 103 -8.04 -4.93 -14.26
N GLY A 104 -7.07 -4.28 -13.63
CA GLY A 104 -6.11 -3.47 -14.38
C GLY A 104 -5.14 -4.31 -15.20
N ASN A 105 -4.79 -5.52 -14.79
CA ASN A 105 -3.96 -6.41 -15.59
C ASN A 105 -4.77 -7.08 -16.72
N PHE A 106 -5.97 -7.57 -16.41
CA PHE A 106 -6.89 -8.15 -17.40
C PHE A 106 -7.24 -7.16 -18.52
N VAL A 107 -7.63 -5.94 -18.14
CA VAL A 107 -8.00 -4.90 -19.12
C VAL A 107 -6.75 -4.30 -19.74
N GLY A 108 -5.78 -3.88 -18.92
CA GLY A 108 -4.62 -3.10 -19.34
C GLY A 108 -3.63 -3.90 -20.18
N ALA A 109 -3.05 -4.95 -19.61
CA ALA A 109 -2.07 -5.78 -20.30
C ALA A 109 -2.70 -6.92 -21.12
N GLY A 110 -3.95 -7.29 -20.82
CA GLY A 110 -4.72 -8.28 -21.58
C GLY A 110 -5.45 -7.68 -22.78
N LEU A 111 -6.65 -7.14 -22.54
CA LEU A 111 -7.59 -6.73 -23.60
C LEU A 111 -7.05 -5.57 -24.45
N LEU A 112 -6.50 -4.52 -23.83
CA LEU A 112 -6.06 -3.32 -24.55
C LEU A 112 -4.81 -3.54 -25.42
N VAL A 113 -4.09 -4.66 -25.22
CA VAL A 113 -2.92 -5.05 -26.02
C VAL A 113 -3.32 -6.07 -27.11
N GLY A 114 -4.60 -6.43 -27.20
CA GLY A 114 -5.11 -7.37 -28.21
C GLY A 114 -4.90 -8.85 -27.87
N THR A 115 -4.62 -9.16 -26.60
CA THR A 115 -4.47 -10.54 -26.14
C THR A 115 -5.81 -11.29 -26.25
N PRO A 116 -5.85 -12.54 -26.75
CA PRO A 116 -7.08 -13.33 -26.80
C PRO A 116 -7.75 -13.43 -25.43
N LEU A 117 -9.08 -13.30 -25.38
CA LEU A 117 -9.85 -13.25 -24.13
C LEU A 117 -9.56 -14.43 -23.19
N LEU A 118 -9.46 -15.65 -23.75
CA LEU A 118 -9.18 -16.86 -22.99
C LEU A 118 -7.78 -16.88 -22.36
N VAL A 119 -6.84 -16.11 -22.89
CA VAL A 119 -5.49 -15.93 -22.32
C VAL A 119 -5.47 -14.77 -21.33
N ALA A 120 -6.20 -13.69 -21.63
CA ALA A 120 -6.29 -12.52 -20.75
C ALA A 120 -6.94 -12.87 -19.38
N LEU A 121 -7.99 -13.69 -19.37
CA LEU A 121 -8.73 -14.08 -18.16
C LEU A 121 -7.86 -14.68 -17.05
N PRO A 122 -7.08 -15.75 -17.30
CA PRO A 122 -6.16 -16.29 -16.30
C PRO A 122 -4.96 -15.36 -16.08
N PHE A 123 -4.54 -14.58 -17.08
CA PHE A 123 -3.41 -13.67 -16.90
C PHE A 123 -3.68 -12.59 -15.85
N GLY A 124 -4.91 -12.08 -15.76
CA GLY A 124 -5.29 -11.15 -14.67
C GLY A 124 -5.04 -11.72 -13.27
N THR A 125 -5.00 -13.04 -13.10
CA THR A 125 -4.78 -13.69 -11.79
C THR A 125 -3.32 -13.69 -11.35
N VAL A 126 -2.37 -13.43 -12.26
CA VAL A 126 -0.93 -13.46 -11.98
C VAL A 126 -0.54 -12.46 -10.88
N ASP A 127 -1.18 -11.30 -10.86
CA ASP A 127 -0.93 -10.26 -9.85
C ASP A 127 -1.54 -10.59 -8.48
N LEU A 128 -2.45 -11.58 -8.39
CA LEU A 128 -2.97 -12.03 -7.10
C LEU A 128 -1.85 -12.65 -6.26
N ILE A 129 -0.94 -13.40 -6.89
CA ILE A 129 0.21 -13.99 -6.21
C ILE A 129 1.26 -12.90 -5.95
N GLN A 130 1.60 -12.13 -6.98
CA GLN A 130 2.68 -11.15 -6.89
C GLN A 130 2.40 -10.01 -5.92
N LEU A 131 1.13 -9.62 -5.74
CA LEU A 131 0.75 -8.58 -4.79
C LEU A 131 0.27 -9.18 -3.46
N GLY A 132 -0.37 -10.36 -3.50
CA GLY A 132 -0.91 -11.01 -2.32
C GLY A 132 0.17 -11.52 -1.38
N LEU A 133 1.22 -12.12 -1.92
CA LEU A 133 2.31 -12.64 -1.11
C LEU A 133 3.01 -11.53 -0.30
N PRO A 134 3.51 -10.43 -0.90
CA PRO A 134 4.09 -9.34 -0.12
C PRO A 134 3.09 -8.74 0.87
N MET A 135 1.83 -8.58 0.48
CA MET A 135 0.81 -8.03 1.37
C MET A 135 0.58 -8.90 2.62
N ILE A 136 0.53 -10.22 2.46
CA ILE A 136 0.44 -11.17 3.57
C ILE A 136 1.71 -11.11 4.43
N LEU A 137 2.89 -11.13 3.80
CA LEU A 137 4.17 -11.08 4.52
C LEU A 137 4.33 -9.77 5.31
N TYR A 138 3.95 -8.62 4.74
CA TYR A 138 3.97 -7.34 5.43
C TYR A 138 2.97 -7.31 6.60
N ARG A 139 1.78 -7.86 6.44
CA ARG A 139 0.78 -7.89 7.53
C ARG A 139 1.16 -8.83 8.67
N LEU A 140 1.84 -9.94 8.38
CA LEU A 140 2.16 -10.96 9.38
C LEU A 140 3.54 -10.75 10.02
N LEU A 141 4.55 -10.39 9.23
CA LEU A 141 5.95 -10.38 9.67
C LEU A 141 6.47 -8.98 9.97
N ALA A 142 5.98 -7.91 9.33
CA ALA A 142 6.61 -6.59 9.44
C ALA A 142 6.74 -6.12 10.90
N LYS A 143 5.70 -6.33 11.73
CA LYS A 143 5.73 -5.98 13.16
C LYS A 143 6.79 -6.75 13.95
N ARG A 144 7.04 -8.02 13.61
CA ARG A 144 8.08 -8.84 14.28
C ARG A 144 9.49 -8.33 14.01
N PHE A 145 9.68 -7.67 12.86
CA PHE A 145 10.96 -7.09 12.44
C PHE A 145 11.04 -5.57 12.71
N GLY A 146 10.07 -4.98 13.40
CA GLY A 146 10.05 -3.55 13.72
C GLY A 146 9.87 -2.64 12.50
N VAL A 147 9.24 -3.15 11.44
CA VAL A 147 8.93 -2.44 10.19
C VAL A 147 7.43 -2.16 10.12
N SER A 148 7.05 -1.00 9.62
CA SER A 148 5.65 -0.61 9.46
C SER A 148 4.90 -1.54 8.48
N PRO A 149 3.74 -2.10 8.88
CA PRO A 149 2.92 -2.96 8.01
C PRO A 149 2.35 -2.25 6.77
N ILE A 150 2.34 -0.91 6.76
CA ILE A 150 1.85 -0.10 5.64
C ILE A 150 2.96 0.30 4.66
N GLY A 151 4.20 -0.13 4.91
CA GLY A 151 5.34 0.16 4.04
C GLY A 151 5.93 1.57 4.19
N LYS A 152 5.53 2.33 5.23
CA LYS A 152 6.09 3.67 5.53
C LYS A 152 7.63 3.67 5.58
N ASP A 153 8.22 2.60 6.10
CA ASP A 153 9.66 2.54 6.37
C ASP A 153 10.46 2.07 5.15
N VAL A 154 9.86 1.98 3.96
CA VAL A 154 10.56 1.50 2.73
C VAL A 154 11.77 2.37 2.37
N PHE A 155 11.77 3.64 2.76
CA PHE A 155 12.88 4.57 2.55
C PHE A 155 14.00 4.42 3.60
N THR A 156 13.79 3.60 4.63
CA THR A 156 14.84 3.26 5.60
C THR A 156 15.57 2.00 5.15
N VAL A 157 16.85 1.85 5.51
CA VAL A 157 17.65 0.65 5.16
C VAL A 157 16.95 -0.64 5.60
N ARG A 158 16.39 -0.65 6.82
CA ARG A 158 15.69 -1.83 7.37
C ARG A 158 14.42 -2.16 6.59
N GLY A 159 13.57 -1.16 6.33
CA GLY A 159 12.34 -1.37 5.58
C GLY A 159 12.59 -1.67 4.10
N PHE A 160 13.66 -1.15 3.51
CA PHE A 160 14.09 -1.47 2.14
C PHE A 160 14.56 -2.93 2.02
N ILE A 161 15.38 -3.40 2.97
CA ILE A 161 15.78 -4.81 3.01
C ILE A 161 14.55 -5.71 3.19
N PHE A 162 13.65 -5.35 4.10
CA PHE A 162 12.41 -6.11 4.29
C PHE A 162 11.54 -6.12 3.02
N PHE A 163 11.47 -5.00 2.30
CA PHE A 163 10.79 -4.91 1.01
C PHE A 163 11.40 -5.85 -0.04
N LEU A 164 12.73 -5.86 -0.18
CA LEU A 164 13.39 -6.78 -1.12
C LEU A 164 13.11 -8.24 -0.78
N LEU A 165 13.20 -8.61 0.50
CA LEU A 165 13.00 -9.98 0.96
C LEU A 165 11.55 -10.46 0.84
N CYS A 166 10.56 -9.57 1.02
CA CYS A 166 9.15 -9.96 1.02
C CYS A 166 8.42 -9.70 -0.30
N ALA A 167 8.84 -8.69 -1.06
CA ALA A 167 8.14 -8.25 -2.26
C ALA A 167 8.89 -8.52 -3.57
N VAL A 168 10.22 -8.61 -3.53
CA VAL A 168 11.02 -8.81 -4.76
C VAL A 168 11.47 -10.26 -4.88
N LEU A 169 12.22 -10.78 -3.91
CA LEU A 169 12.80 -12.13 -4.03
C LEU A 169 11.76 -13.24 -4.21
N PRO A 170 10.68 -13.32 -3.41
CA PRO A 170 9.75 -14.44 -3.53
C PRO A 170 9.02 -14.43 -4.88
N ASN A 171 8.66 -13.24 -5.38
CA ASN A 171 8.00 -13.08 -6.67
C ASN A 171 8.90 -13.51 -7.83
N ASN A 172 10.19 -13.16 -7.78
CA ASN A 172 11.15 -13.57 -8.80
C ASN A 172 11.49 -15.07 -8.72
N ILE A 173 11.52 -15.66 -7.52
CA ILE A 173 11.69 -17.12 -7.37
C ILE A 173 10.50 -17.87 -7.95
N ILE A 174 9.26 -17.44 -7.63
CA ILE A 174 8.05 -18.07 -8.16
C ILE A 174 7.94 -17.88 -9.68
N GLY A 175 8.28 -16.69 -10.19
CA GLY A 175 8.25 -16.42 -11.63
C GLY A 175 9.38 -17.07 -12.43
N GLY A 176 10.46 -17.50 -11.76
CA GLY A 176 11.60 -18.18 -12.38
C GLY A 176 11.56 -19.71 -12.34
N LEU A 177 10.60 -20.29 -11.61
CA LEU A 177 10.30 -21.73 -11.55
C LEU A 177 9.31 -22.13 -12.64
#